data_AF-A0A957VFK9-F1
#
_entry.id   AF-A0A957VFK9-F1
#
_cell.length_a   1.000
_cell.length_b   1.000
_cell.length_c   1.000
_cell.angle_alpha   90.00
_cell.angle_beta   90.00
_cell.angle_gamma   90.00
#
_symmetry.space_group_name_H-M   'P 1'
#
loop_
_entity.id
_entity.type
_entity.pdbx_description
1 polymer ?
#
loop_
_entity_poly.entity_id
_entity_poly.type
_entity_poly.pdbx_seq_one_letter_code
_entity_poly.pdbx_strand_id
1 'polypeptide(L)' 'LRIPGAFEYWTALDINLSEAATGQMTAEDALNATADEFESITDRLGRDVQQASYRASLGLE' A
#
# COMPACT_ATOMS: atom_id res chain seq x y z
N LEU A 1 1.10 0.63 -9.33
CA LEU A 1 2.32 0.90 -8.54
C LEU A 1 3.53 0.35 -9.29
N ARG A 2 4.48 1.20 -9.66
CA ARG A 2 5.74 0.81 -10.34
C ARG A 2 6.90 0.81 -9.35
N ILE A 3 6.68 0.18 -8.22
CA ILE A 3 7.63 0.11 -7.11
C ILE A 3 7.82 -1.36 -6.71
N PRO A 4 8.99 -1.75 -6.17
CA PRO A 4 9.20 -3.08 -5.63
C PRO A 4 8.08 -3.50 -4.66
N GLY A 5 7.63 -4.76 -4.74
CA GLY A 5 6.58 -5.28 -3.86
C GLY A 5 5.18 -4.74 -4.14
N ALA A 6 4.92 -4.10 -5.29
CA ALA A 6 3.61 -3.56 -5.67
C ALA A 6 2.43 -4.54 -5.47
N PHE A 7 2.66 -5.84 -5.64
CA PHE A 7 1.64 -6.86 -5.38
C PHE A 7 1.16 -6.86 -3.93
N GLU A 8 2.07 -6.69 -2.96
CA GLU A 8 1.73 -6.69 -1.52
C GLU A 8 0.82 -5.51 -1.15
N TYR A 9 1.07 -4.34 -1.74
CA TYR A 9 0.19 -3.17 -1.59
C TYR A 9 -1.21 -3.44 -2.18
N TRP A 10 -1.29 -4.08 -3.34
CA TRP A 10 -2.59 -4.41 -3.94
C TRP A 10 -3.36 -5.43 -3.10
N THR A 11 -2.68 -6.44 -2.57
CA THR A 11 -3.29 -7.44 -1.69
C THR A 11 -3.81 -6.82 -0.40
N ALA A 12 -3.02 -5.98 0.27
CA ALA A 12 -3.44 -5.25 1.47
C ALA A 12 -4.71 -4.43 1.22
N LEU A 13 -4.75 -3.66 0.12
CA LEU A 13 -5.94 -2.90 -0.25
C LEU A 13 -7.16 -3.79 -0.52
N ASP A 14 -6.99 -4.88 -1.29
CA ASP A 14 -8.08 -5.76 -1.68
C ASP A 14 -8.72 -6.46 -0.47
N ILE A 15 -7.90 -6.89 0.49
CA ILE A 15 -8.37 -7.52 1.75
C ILE A 15 -9.21 -6.51 2.55
N ASN A 16 -8.65 -5.34 2.87
CA ASN A 16 -9.33 -4.35 3.70
C ASN A 16 -10.62 -3.84 3.05
N LEU A 17 -10.62 -3.61 1.72
CA LEU A 17 -11.84 -3.23 1.00
C LEU A 17 -12.89 -4.35 0.99
N SER A 18 -12.46 -5.60 0.88
CA SER A 18 -13.38 -6.74 0.97
C SER A 18 -14.03 -6.82 2.34
N GLU A 19 -13.28 -6.58 3.42
CA GLU A 19 -13.80 -6.56 4.79
C GLU A 19 -14.79 -5.41 5.02
N ALA A 20 -14.56 -4.23 4.43
CA ALA A 20 -15.56 -3.16 4.42
C ALA A 20 -16.81 -3.54 3.62
N ALA A 21 -16.64 -4.14 2.44
CA ALA A 21 -17.75 -4.51 1.55
C ALA A 21 -18.66 -5.59 2.16
N THR A 22 -18.11 -6.49 2.98
CA THR A 22 -18.86 -7.50 3.73
C THR A 22 -19.42 -6.99 5.07
N GLY A 23 -19.11 -5.74 5.45
CA GLY A 23 -19.58 -5.12 6.69
C GLY A 23 -18.83 -5.56 7.94
N GLN A 24 -17.64 -6.13 7.80
CA GLN A 24 -16.77 -6.51 8.93
C GLN A 24 -16.08 -5.30 9.57
N MET A 25 -15.89 -4.23 8.80
CA MET A 25 -15.35 -2.94 9.26
C MET A 25 -16.02 -1.77 8.53
N THR A 26 -15.87 -0.56 9.07
CA THR A 26 -16.32 0.64 8.37
C THR A 26 -15.38 0.96 7.20
N ALA A 27 -15.86 1.74 6.23
CA ALA A 27 -15.01 2.20 5.13
C ALA A 27 -13.83 3.06 5.61
N GLU A 28 -14.01 3.81 6.70
CA GLU A 28 -12.94 4.60 7.31
C GLU A 28 -11.89 3.69 7.95
N ASP A 29 -12.31 2.70 8.74
CA ASP A 29 -11.39 1.74 9.37
C ASP A 29 -10.59 0.94 8.34
N ALA A 30 -11.23 0.51 7.24
CA ALA A 30 -10.57 -0.21 6.15
C ALA A 30 -9.46 0.60 5.46
N LEU A 31 -9.73 1.89 5.21
CA LEU A 31 -8.74 2.77 4.58
C LEU A 31 -7.61 3.11 5.55
N ASN A 32 -7.90 3.27 6.84
CA ASN A 32 -6.89 3.45 7.88
C ASN A 32 -5.98 2.21 8.00
N ALA A 33 -6.57 1.02 8.07
CA ALA A 33 -5.83 -0.24 8.10
C ALA A 33 -4.96 -0.42 6.84
N THR A 34 -5.49 -0.08 5.67
CA THR A 34 -4.72 -0.11 4.42
C THR A 34 -3.52 0.83 4.47
N ALA A 35 -3.70 2.05 4.99
CA ALA A 35 -2.61 3.01 5.12
C ALA A 35 -1.52 2.49 6.07
N ASP A 36 -1.91 1.94 7.22
CA ASP A 36 -0.97 1.35 8.18
C ASP A 36 -0.19 0.16 7.59
N GLU A 37 -0.86 -0.71 6.84
CA GLU A 37 -0.21 -1.81 6.13
C GLU A 37 0.74 -1.32 5.03
N PHE A 38 0.38 -0.25 4.32
CA PHE A 38 1.25 0.34 3.31
C PHE A 38 2.53 0.90 3.92
N GLU A 39 2.44 1.56 5.08
CA GLU A 39 3.61 2.04 5.83
C GLU A 39 4.49 0.85 6.25
N SER A 40 3.90 -0.22 6.79
CA SER A 40 4.62 -1.44 7.18
C SER A 40 5.34 -2.12 6.00
N ILE A 41 4.66 -2.26 4.85
CA ILE A 41 5.26 -2.79 3.62
C ILE A 41 6.41 -1.89 3.15
N THR A 42 6.21 -0.56 3.18
CA THR A 42 7.20 0.43 2.76
C THR A 42 8.45 0.37 3.63
N ASP A 43 8.30 0.29 4.94
CA ASP A 43 9.42 0.22 5.87
C ASP A 43 10.19 -1.10 5.74
N ARG A 44 9.49 -2.23 5.58
CA ARG A 44 10.13 -3.54 5.36
C ARG A 44 10.90 -3.59 4.04
N LEU A 45 10.37 -3.00 2.98
CA LEU A 45 11.01 -2.99 1.66
C LEU A 45 12.07 -1.88 1.51
N GLY A 46 12.14 -0.96 2.48
CA GLY A 46 13.08 0.15 2.50
C GLY A 46 12.49 1.41 1.86
N ARG A 47 12.14 2.40 2.69
CA ARG A 47 11.48 3.64 2.27
C ARG A 47 12.25 4.43 1.22
N ASP A 48 13.57 4.54 1.36
CA ASP A 48 14.41 5.25 0.40
C ASP A 48 14.41 4.57 -0.97
N VAL A 49 14.43 3.23 -0.99
CA VAL A 49 14.37 2.43 -2.22
C VAL A 49 13.02 2.61 -2.89
N GLN A 50 11.93 2.59 -2.12
CA GLN A 50 10.58 2.81 -2.64
C GLN A 50 10.42 4.22 -3.22
N GLN A 51 10.93 5.24 -2.52
CA GLN A 51 10.91 6.62 -2.99
C GLN A 51 11.73 6.80 -4.27
N ALA A 52 12.95 6.26 -4.31
CA ALA A 52 13.80 6.33 -5.50
C ALA A 52 13.15 5.61 -6.70
N SER A 53 12.63 4.40 -6.48
CA SER A 53 11.92 3.63 -7.52
C SER A 53 10.71 4.37 -8.04
N TYR A 54 9.92 4.99 -7.15
CA TYR A 54 8.75 5.76 -7.54
C TYR A 54 9.14 6.99 -8.38
N ARG A 55 10.13 7.75 -7.94
CA ARG A 55 10.65 8.93 -8.68
C ARG A 55 11.21 8.54 -10.05
N ALA A 56 12.02 7.50 -10.13
CA ALA A 56 12.55 6.97 -11.38
C ALA A 56 11.41 6.51 -12.32
N SER A 57 10.36 5.88 -11.78
CA SER A 57 9.19 5.46 -12.57
C SER A 57 8.40 6.63 -13.19
N LEU A 58 8.55 7.82 -12.63
CA LEU A 58 7.98 9.08 -13.11
C LEU A 58 8.96 9.88 -14.00
N GLY A 59 10.18 9.40 -14.21
CA GLY A 59 11.24 10.12 -14.94
C GLY A 59 11.82 11.32 -14.18
N LEU A 60 11.70 11.32 -12.84
CA LEU A 60 12.19 12.37 -11.95
C LEU A 60 13.50 11.92 -11.28
N GLU A 61 14.56 11.78 -12.07
CA GLU A 61 15.93 11.55 -11.55
C GLU A 61 16.54 12.83 -10.97
#